data_AF-A0A6I9PNI6-F1
#
_entry.id   AF-A0A6I9PNI6-F1
#
_cell.length_a   1.000
_cell.length_b   1.000
_cell.length_c   1.000
_cell.angle_alpha   90.00
_cell.angle_beta   90.00
_cell.angle_gamma   90.00
#
_symmetry.space_group_name_H-M   'P 1'
#
loop_
_entity.id
_entity.type
_entity.pdbx_description
1 polymer ?
#
loop_
_entity_poly.entity_id
_entity_poly.type
_entity_poly.pdbx_seq_one_letter_code
_entity_poly.pdbx_strand_id
1 'polypeptide(L)'
;MDRLKLVLQYFQSNSESISNGICIILALVSVKLYTSFDFNCPCLPQYNKLYSLGVMIVPPIILFFLGVLVNRHTGVMMEEWMRPTGNRSKNPAVVKYLFSAMIQRALLAPMVWILVTLLDGKIFICAFSVSVDPALFS
;
A
#
# COMPACT_ATOMS: atom_id res chain seq x y z
N MET A 1 9.79 -5.34 -35.56
CA MET A 1 9.24 -6.01 -34.36
C MET A 1 10.32 -6.33 -33.33
N ASP A 2 11.61 -6.28 -33.69
CA ASP A 2 12.73 -6.66 -32.82
C ASP A 2 13.04 -5.64 -31.73
N ARG A 3 12.76 -4.35 -31.99
CA ARG A 3 12.87 -3.27 -30.98
C ARG A 3 11.92 -3.50 -29.80
N LEU A 4 10.71 -4.00 -30.04
CA LEU A 4 9.73 -4.26 -29.00
C LEU A 4 10.13 -5.49 -28.16
N LYS A 5 10.69 -6.53 -28.79
CA LYS A 5 11.26 -7.70 -28.11
C LYS A 5 12.44 -7.29 -27.22
N LEU A 6 13.35 -6.44 -27.71
CA LEU A 6 14.48 -5.91 -26.94
C LEU A 6 14.01 -5.15 -25.70
N VAL A 7 12.97 -4.32 -25.85
CA VAL A 7 12.38 -3.57 -24.73
C VAL A 7 11.70 -4.51 -23.72
N LEU A 8 10.93 -5.50 -24.17
CA LEU A 8 10.34 -6.52 -23.29
C LEU A 8 11.39 -7.37 -22.56
N GLN A 9 12.49 -7.70 -23.24
CA GLN A 9 13.59 -8.46 -22.67
C GLN A 9 14.39 -7.62 -21.65
N TYR A 10 14.52 -6.31 -21.89
CA TYR A 10 15.05 -5.36 -20.90
C TYR A 10 14.14 -5.26 -19.67
N PHE A 11 12.82 -5.16 -19.86
CA PHE A 11 11.85 -5.20 -18.76
C PHE A 11 11.92 -6.50 -17.95
N GLN A 12 12.19 -7.62 -18.63
CA GLN A 12 12.34 -8.93 -18.00
C GLN A 12 13.68 -9.06 -17.24
N SER A 13 14.75 -8.46 -17.75
CA SER A 13 16.09 -8.46 -17.13
C SER A 13 16.19 -7.54 -15.92
N ASN A 14 15.44 -6.43 -15.87
CA ASN A 14 15.54 -5.41 -14.81
C ASN A 14 14.27 -5.28 -13.95
N SER A 15 13.54 -6.39 -13.81
CA SER A 15 12.23 -6.48 -13.15
C SER A 15 12.18 -5.87 -11.73
N GLU A 16 13.26 -6.00 -10.97
CA GLU A 16 13.41 -5.41 -9.63
C GLU A 16 13.30 -3.88 -9.67
N SER A 17 14.02 -3.23 -10.59
CA SER A 17 14.06 -1.77 -10.73
C SER A 17 12.68 -1.21 -11.15
N ILE A 18 11.98 -1.92 -12.03
CA ILE A 18 10.64 -1.52 -12.48
C ILE A 18 9.63 -1.66 -11.35
N SER A 19 9.67 -2.77 -10.59
CA SER A 19 8.78 -2.96 -9.45
C SER A 19 8.94 -1.84 -8.41
N ASN A 20 10.18 -1.41 -8.15
CA ASN A 20 10.47 -0.29 -7.28
C ASN A 20 9.94 1.03 -7.85
N GLY A 21 10.13 1.26 -9.15
CA GLY A 21 9.60 2.43 -9.85
C GLY A 21 8.07 2.54 -9.75
N ILE A 22 7.36 1.43 -9.95
CA ILE A 22 5.90 1.38 -9.80
C ILE A 22 5.48 1.67 -8.36
N CYS A 23 6.17 1.12 -7.36
CA CYS A 23 5.86 1.41 -5.95
C CYS A 23 6.02 2.90 -5.62
N ILE A 24 7.04 3.57 -6.19
CA ILE A 24 7.23 5.02 -6.04
C ILE A 24 6.08 5.79 -6.70
N ILE A 25 5.68 5.40 -7.92
CA ILE A 25 4.53 6.01 -8.61
C ILE A 25 3.25 5.84 -7.78
N LEU A 26 3.01 4.65 -7.24
CA LEU A 26 1.85 4.37 -6.38
C LEU A 26 1.83 5.27 -5.14
N ALA A 27 2.99 5.50 -4.52
CA ALA A 27 3.13 6.42 -3.39
C ALA A 27 2.88 7.89 -3.79
N LEU A 28 3.34 8.33 -4.96
CA LEU A 28 3.04 9.68 -5.45
C LEU A 28 1.54 9.86 -5.73
N VAL A 29 0.90 8.84 -6.34
CA VAL A 29 -0.54 8.81 -6.56
C VAL A 29 -1.30 8.84 -5.24
N SER A 30 -0.86 8.12 -4.21
CA SER A 30 -1.51 8.13 -2.90
C SER A 30 -1.51 9.52 -2.26
N VAL A 31 -0.40 10.26 -2.36
CA VAL A 31 -0.34 11.66 -1.90
C VAL A 31 -1.32 12.52 -2.70
N LYS A 32 -1.35 12.40 -4.03
CA LYS A 32 -2.24 13.19 -4.88
C LYS A 32 -3.71 12.90 -4.61
N LEU A 33 -4.06 11.63 -4.41
CA LEU A 33 -5.40 11.22 -4.00
C LEU A 33 -5.79 11.85 -2.67
N TYR A 34 -4.90 11.79 -1.67
CA TYR A 34 -5.17 12.42 -0.37
C TYR A 34 -5.39 13.94 -0.49
N THR A 35 -4.52 14.65 -1.22
CA THR A 35 -4.64 16.11 -1.37
C THR A 35 -5.87 16.54 -2.17
N SER A 36 -6.42 15.65 -3.00
CA SER A 36 -7.64 15.90 -3.78
C SER A 36 -8.91 15.45 -3.04
N PHE A 37 -8.75 14.71 -1.95
CA PHE A 37 -9.85 14.18 -1.15
C PHE A 37 -10.31 15.22 -0.14
N ASP A 38 -11.57 15.65 -0.27
CA ASP A 38 -12.16 16.61 0.65
C ASP A 38 -12.77 15.91 1.88
N PHE A 39 -11.98 15.83 2.95
CA PHE A 39 -12.41 15.20 4.20
C PHE A 39 -13.31 16.14 5.00
N ASN A 40 -14.59 15.78 5.09
CA ASN A 40 -15.58 16.47 5.92
C ASN A 40 -15.97 15.59 7.13
N CYS A 41 -15.77 16.10 8.35
CA CYS A 41 -16.13 15.40 9.59
C CYS A 41 -17.66 15.43 9.79
N PRO A 42 -18.34 14.30 10.07
CA PRO A 42 -19.80 14.28 10.20
C PRO A 42 -20.32 14.95 11.48
N CYS A 43 -19.45 15.18 12.48
CA CYS A 43 -19.81 15.81 13.76
C CYS A 43 -20.94 15.09 14.53
N LEU A 44 -21.06 13.77 14.32
CA LEU A 44 -21.92 12.90 15.14
C LEU A 44 -21.05 12.05 16.07
N PRO A 45 -21.28 12.05 17.39
CA PRO A 45 -20.37 11.43 18.36
C PRO A 45 -20.16 9.93 18.12
N GLN A 46 -21.19 9.24 17.62
CA GLN A 46 -21.13 7.81 17.27
C GLN A 46 -20.37 7.51 15.98
N TYR A 47 -20.31 8.45 15.02
CA TYR A 47 -19.72 8.23 13.69
C TYR A 47 -18.33 8.85 13.53
N ASN A 48 -17.97 9.86 14.32
CA ASN A 48 -16.69 10.57 14.23
C ASN A 48 -15.48 9.62 14.23
N LYS A 49 -15.46 8.67 15.18
CA LYS A 49 -14.37 7.69 15.31
C LYS A 49 -14.36 6.68 14.16
N LEU A 50 -15.50 6.08 13.84
CA LEU A 50 -15.61 5.04 12.82
C LEU A 50 -15.28 5.58 11.42
N TYR A 51 -15.83 6.75 11.07
CA TYR A 51 -15.62 7.39 9.78
C TYR A 51 -14.15 7.78 9.58
N SER A 52 -13.56 8.46 10.56
CA SER A 52 -12.18 8.93 10.49
C SER A 52 -11.17 7.77 10.45
N LEU A 53 -11.33 6.76 11.31
CA LEU A 53 -10.48 5.57 11.27
C LEU A 53 -10.68 4.77 9.97
N GLY A 54 -11.90 4.74 9.43
CA GLY A 54 -12.18 4.15 8.12
C GLY A 54 -11.37 4.82 7.01
N VAL A 55 -11.39 6.14 6.91
CA VAL A 55 -10.60 6.90 5.91
C VAL A 55 -9.09 6.75 6.14
N MET A 56 -8.67 6.57 7.40
CA MET A 56 -7.27 6.33 7.73
C MET A 56 -6.78 4.92 7.33
N ILE A 57 -7.62 3.89 7.45
CA ILE A 57 -7.22 2.47 7.31
C ILE A 57 -7.59 1.87 5.93
N VAL A 58 -8.77 2.19 5.40
CA VAL A 58 -9.30 1.56 4.17
C VAL A 58 -8.43 1.87 2.94
N PRO A 59 -8.04 3.12 2.65
CA PRO A 59 -7.21 3.42 1.48
C PRO A 59 -5.81 2.77 1.54
N PRO A 60 -5.08 2.76 2.68
CA PRO A 60 -3.84 1.98 2.81
C PRO A 60 -4.00 0.50 2.51
N ILE A 61 -5.09 -0.14 2.96
CA ILE A 61 -5.35 -1.55 2.66
C ILE A 61 -5.52 -1.76 1.14
N ILE A 62 -6.29 -0.90 0.48
CA ILE A 62 -6.47 -0.97 -0.98
C ILE A 62 -5.14 -0.76 -1.71
N LEU A 63 -4.36 0.26 -1.32
CA LEU A 63 -3.04 0.54 -1.90
C LEU A 63 -2.06 -0.61 -1.68
N PHE A 64 -2.10 -1.28 -0.53
CA PHE A 64 -1.27 -2.45 -0.25
C PHE A 64 -1.60 -3.58 -1.22
N PHE A 65 -2.88 -3.92 -1.39
CA PHE A 65 -3.28 -4.96 -2.34
C PHE A 65 -2.94 -4.59 -3.78
N LEU A 66 -3.12 -3.33 -4.18
CA LEU A 66 -2.68 -2.84 -5.50
C LEU A 66 -1.16 -2.99 -5.68
N GLY A 67 -0.37 -2.63 -4.67
CA GLY A 67 1.10 -2.79 -4.70
C GLY A 67 1.52 -4.26 -4.85
N VAL A 68 0.82 -5.18 -4.16
CA VAL A 68 1.04 -6.62 -4.30
C VAL A 68 0.63 -7.12 -5.69
N LEU A 69 -0.53 -6.72 -6.20
CA LEU A 69 -1.05 -7.18 -7.50
C LEU A 69 -0.18 -6.72 -8.68
N VAL A 70 0.35 -5.50 -8.62
CA VAL A 70 1.19 -4.96 -9.69
C VAL A 70 2.61 -5.55 -9.67
N ASN A 71 3.02 -6.13 -8.53
CA ASN A 71 4.33 -6.75 -8.44
C ASN A 71 4.37 -8.07 -9.25
N ARG A 72 5.24 -8.14 -10.26
CA ARG A 72 5.44 -9.32 -11.10
C ARG A 72 5.82 -10.58 -10.30
N HIS A 73 6.52 -10.41 -9.17
CA HIS A 73 6.91 -11.53 -8.32
C HIS A 73 5.71 -12.25 -7.70
N THR A 74 4.56 -11.60 -7.58
CA THR A 74 3.32 -12.17 -7.05
C THR A 74 2.81 -13.32 -7.91
N GLY A 75 2.86 -13.18 -9.24
CA GLY A 75 2.47 -14.25 -10.16
C GLY A 75 3.37 -15.48 -10.04
N VAL A 76 4.69 -15.26 -10.01
CA VAL A 76 5.68 -16.34 -9.83
C VAL A 76 5.51 -17.04 -8.48
N MET A 77 5.22 -16.29 -7.42
CA MET A 77 4.94 -16.86 -6.11
C MET A 77 3.65 -17.67 -6.10
N MET A 78 2.58 -17.18 -6.73
CA MET A 78 1.30 -17.89 -6.84
C MET A 78 1.48 -19.23 -7.56
N GLU A 79 2.24 -19.25 -8.66
CA GLU A 79 2.57 -20.47 -9.41
C GLU A 79 3.36 -21.47 -8.58
N GLU A 80 4.40 -21.04 -7.86
CA GLU A 80 5.18 -21.93 -6.97
C GLU A 80 4.36 -22.42 -5.76
N TRP A 81 3.38 -21.62 -5.30
CA TRP A 81 2.50 -22.01 -4.19
C TRP A 81 1.46 -23.04 -4.62
N MET A 82 0.94 -22.93 -5.85
CA MET A 82 0.02 -23.91 -6.44
C MET A 82 0.68 -25.26 -6.79
N ARG A 83 2.01 -25.32 -6.93
CA ARG A 83 2.70 -26.59 -7.20
C ARG A 83 2.66 -27.52 -5.98
N PRO A 84 2.40 -28.83 -6.18
CA PRO A 84 2.35 -29.80 -5.09
C PRO A 84 3.69 -29.91 -4.35
N THR A 85 3.62 -30.21 -3.05
CA THR A 85 4.78 -30.41 -2.17
C THR A 85 5.61 -31.61 -2.65
N GLY A 86 6.68 -31.32 -3.40
CA GLY A 86 7.53 -32.31 -4.06
C GLY A 86 7.99 -31.86 -5.46
N ASN A 87 7.23 -30.97 -6.11
CA ASN A 87 7.52 -30.44 -7.44
C ASN A 87 7.87 -28.93 -7.44
N ARG A 88 8.19 -28.37 -6.26
CA ARG A 88 8.61 -26.97 -6.12
C ARG A 88 10.04 -26.81 -6.63
N SER A 89 10.23 -25.85 -7.53
CA SER A 89 11.54 -25.64 -8.16
C SER A 89 12.48 -24.81 -7.29
N LYS A 90 11.92 -24.08 -6.31
CA LYS A 90 12.65 -23.12 -5.47
C LYS A 90 12.70 -23.58 -4.01
N ASN A 91 13.85 -23.33 -3.38
CA ASN A 91 14.02 -23.53 -1.95
C ASN A 91 13.01 -22.69 -1.16
N PRO A 92 12.38 -23.24 -0.11
CA PRO A 92 11.37 -22.51 0.66
C PRO A 92 11.91 -21.24 1.32
N ALA A 93 13.21 -21.21 1.66
CA ALA A 93 13.87 -20.02 2.19
C ALA A 93 13.90 -18.85 1.17
N VAL A 94 14.14 -19.16 -0.12
CA VAL A 94 14.17 -18.16 -1.20
C VAL A 94 12.77 -17.60 -1.44
N VAL A 95 11.75 -18.47 -1.40
CA VAL A 95 10.34 -18.06 -1.53
C VAL A 95 9.95 -17.12 -0.39
N LYS A 96 10.32 -17.44 0.86
CA LYS A 96 10.08 -16.55 2.02
C LYS A 96 10.78 -15.19 1.87
N TYR A 97 12.03 -15.19 1.41
CA TYR A 97 12.78 -13.95 1.17
C TYR A 97 12.11 -13.07 0.10
N LEU A 98 11.73 -13.66 -1.03
CA LEU A 98 11.02 -12.96 -2.11
C LEU A 98 9.68 -12.38 -1.62
N PHE A 99 8.95 -13.13 -0.80
CA PHE A 99 7.71 -12.66 -0.16
C PHE A 99 7.95 -11.46 0.74
N SER A 100 8.96 -11.52 1.61
CA SER A 100 9.29 -10.40 2.50
C SER A 100 9.70 -9.16 1.72
N ALA A 101 10.51 -9.31 0.67
CA ALA A 101 10.94 -8.20 -0.17
C ALA A 101 9.76 -7.55 -0.91
N MET A 102 8.82 -8.38 -1.40
CA MET A 102 7.58 -7.91 -2.03
C MET A 102 6.73 -7.10 -1.05
N ILE A 103 6.49 -7.62 0.14
CA ILE A 103 5.69 -6.93 1.18
C ILE A 103 6.32 -5.60 1.55
N GLN A 104 7.64 -5.58 1.78
CA GLN A 104 8.36 -4.35 2.12
C GLN A 104 8.16 -3.25 1.08
N ARG A 105 8.17 -3.60 -0.22
CA ARG A 105 7.92 -2.65 -1.30
C ARG A 105 6.46 -2.20 -1.37
N ALA A 106 5.53 -3.13 -1.26
CA ALA A 106 4.09 -2.84 -1.30
C ALA A 106 3.61 -1.98 -0.12
N LEU A 107 4.32 -2.02 1.01
CA LEU A 107 4.03 -1.20 2.19
C LEU A 107 4.39 0.28 2.02
N LEU A 108 5.17 0.66 1.01
CA LEU A 108 5.62 2.05 0.82
C LEU A 108 4.44 3.02 0.67
N ALA A 109 3.50 2.76 -0.25
CA ALA A 109 2.35 3.64 -0.48
C ALA A 109 1.38 3.69 0.72
N PRO A 110 1.01 2.57 1.37
CA PRO A 110 0.28 2.57 2.63
C PRO A 110 0.93 3.43 3.73
N MET A 111 2.25 3.32 3.91
CA MET A 111 3.00 4.10 4.89
C MET A 111 2.95 5.59 4.57
N VAL A 112 3.12 5.96 3.30
CA VAL A 112 3.02 7.35 2.84
C VAL A 112 1.62 7.91 3.08
N TRP A 113 0.56 7.16 2.79
CA TRP A 113 -0.81 7.59 3.08
C TRP A 113 -1.01 7.89 4.56
N ILE A 114 -0.64 6.94 5.43
CA ILE A 114 -0.77 7.11 6.89
C ILE A 114 0.01 8.34 7.35
N LEU A 115 1.25 8.50 6.90
CA LEU A 115 2.09 9.64 7.28
C LEU A 115 1.46 10.98 6.87
N VAL A 116 0.97 11.09 5.64
CA VAL A 116 0.31 12.31 5.16
C VAL A 116 -0.98 12.59 5.92
N THR A 117 -1.79 11.57 6.20
CA THR A 117 -3.03 11.74 6.99
C THR A 117 -2.76 12.21 8.42
N LEU A 118 -1.66 11.75 9.03
CA LEU A 118 -1.23 12.18 10.36
C LEU A 118 -0.70 13.62 10.35
N LEU A 119 0.07 13.98 9.32
CA LEU A 119 0.65 15.32 9.19
C LEU A 119 -0.42 16.39 8.97
N ASP A 120 -1.49 16.09 8.24
CA ASP A 120 -2.64 17.02 8.08
C ASP A 120 -3.52 17.09 9.34
N GLY A 121 -3.55 16.00 10.13
CA GLY A 121 -4.16 15.96 11.47
C GLY A 121 -5.70 16.02 11.54
N LYS A 122 -6.39 16.48 10.48
CA LYS A 122 -7.86 16.64 10.46
C LYS A 122 -8.61 15.36 10.81
N ILE A 123 -8.17 14.24 10.24
CA ILE A 123 -8.76 12.92 10.45
C ILE A 123 -8.53 12.46 11.90
N PHE A 124 -7.33 12.68 12.44
CA PHE A 124 -6.99 12.31 13.80
C PHE A 124 -7.81 13.12 14.83
N ILE A 125 -7.93 14.43 14.62
CA ILE A 125 -8.74 15.32 15.46
C ILE A 125 -10.22 14.89 15.43
N CYS A 126 -10.79 14.64 14.24
CA CYS A 126 -12.17 14.18 14.13
C CYS A 126 -12.36 12.84 14.88
N ALA A 127 -11.42 11.89 14.76
CA ALA A 127 -11.50 10.59 15.40
C ALA A 127 -11.54 10.65 16.94
N PHE A 128 -10.75 11.53 17.55
CA PHE A 128 -10.59 11.63 19.01
C PHE A 128 -11.31 12.82 19.64
N SER A 129 -12.00 13.65 18.86
CA SER A 129 -12.75 14.84 19.31
C SER A 129 -13.66 14.60 20.53
N VAL A 130 -14.31 13.43 20.62
CA VAL A 130 -15.25 13.10 21.70
C VAL A 130 -14.54 12.57 22.96
N SER A 131 -13.33 12.06 22.83
CA SER A 131 -12.56 11.45 23.93
C SER A 131 -11.65 12.44 24.67
N VAL A 132 -11.60 13.69 24.23
CA VAL A 132 -10.73 14.72 24.80
C VAL A 132 -11.49 15.47 25.88
N ASP A 133 -10.87 15.61 27.07
CA ASP A 133 -11.45 16.38 28.18
C ASP A 133 -11.43 17.88 27.85
N PRO A 134 -12.60 18.55 27.77
CA PRO A 134 -12.67 19.98 27.42
C PRO A 134 -12.06 20.89 28.48
N ALA A 135 -11.94 20.41 29.73
CA ALA A 135 -11.32 21.15 30.84
C ALA A 135 -9.82 21.41 30.65
N LEU A 136 -9.16 20.71 29.72
CA LEU A 136 -7.74 20.95 29.40
C LEU A 136 -7.52 22.24 28.58
N PHE A 137 -8.58 22.81 28.01
CA PHE A 137 -8.52 23.96 27.09
C PHE A 137 -9.20 25.22 27.64
N SER A 138 -9.64 25.20 28.91
CA SER A 138 -10.18 26.35 29.65
C SER A 138 -9.11 27.01 30.50
#